data_AF-A0A087UKZ4-F1
#
_entry.id   AF-A0A087UKZ4-F1
#
_cell.length_a   1.000
_cell.length_b   1.000
_cell.length_c   1.000
_cell.angle_alpha   90.00
_cell.angle_beta   90.00
_cell.angle_gamma   90.00
#
_symmetry.space_group_name_H-M   'P 1'
#
loop_
_entity.id
_entity.type
_entity.pdbx_description
1 polymer ?
#
loop_
_entity_poly.entity_id
_entity_poly.type
_entity_poly.pdbx_seq_one_letter_code
_entity_poly.pdbx_strand_id
1 'polypeptide(L)'
;MALRSNYDKPEQMKELFRRLQNVDNVLQRMTIIGVIICFRSLAQDSLSDVLTDRIPFLLSSVCDFKHHVPNGDSMIVSEMASAAGLPCRVDPALVAALRSQKSELGEDEYTVACLLMVFVAVSLPKLSRNEGSYYKASLEGHSNNIHCLAQAINGIAGALFTICGHGDIEDRLKEFLALASSSLLRLGQENDKEATRNRESVYLLLDLIVQESPFLTMDLLESCFPYALLRNAYHAVYRIENV
;
A
#
# COMPACT_ATOMS: atom_id res chain seq x y z
N MET A 1 16.95 -4.99 -9.89
CA MET A 1 16.80 -6.43 -10.21
C MET A 1 17.44 -7.34 -9.18
N ALA A 2 18.70 -7.12 -8.76
CA ALA A 2 19.40 -8.05 -7.85
C ALA A 2 18.69 -8.35 -6.51
N LEU A 3 18.03 -7.36 -5.90
CA LEU A 3 17.22 -7.55 -4.68
C LEU A 3 16.03 -8.48 -4.93
N ARG A 4 15.36 -8.32 -6.08
CA ARG A 4 14.21 -9.14 -6.49
C ARG A 4 14.61 -10.60 -6.70
N SER A 5 15.79 -10.86 -7.27
CA SER A 5 16.26 -12.22 -7.58
C SER A 5 16.97 -12.94 -6.44
N ASN A 6 17.31 -12.25 -5.35
CA ASN A 6 18.04 -12.84 -4.20
C ASN A 6 17.28 -12.67 -2.88
N TYR A 7 15.95 -12.54 -2.93
CA TYR A 7 15.11 -12.36 -1.74
C TYR A 7 15.26 -13.48 -0.71
N ASP A 8 15.56 -14.68 -1.19
CA ASP A 8 15.84 -15.92 -0.47
C ASP A 8 17.21 -15.94 0.22
N LYS A 9 18.12 -15.01 -0.09
CA LYS A 9 19.50 -14.93 0.44
C LYS A 9 19.68 -13.75 1.40
N PRO A 10 19.59 -13.96 2.73
CA PRO A 10 19.52 -12.85 3.69
C PRO A 10 20.73 -11.93 3.68
N GLU A 11 21.94 -12.49 3.62
CA GLU A 11 23.18 -11.72 3.67
C GLU A 11 23.39 -10.88 2.39
N GLN A 12 23.07 -11.44 1.22
CA GLN A 12 23.13 -10.69 -0.04
C GLN A 12 22.08 -9.57 -0.07
N MET A 13 20.88 -9.81 0.45
CA MET A 13 19.84 -8.78 0.59
C MET A 13 20.30 -7.61 1.47
N LYS A 14 20.95 -7.89 2.61
CA LYS A 14 21.51 -6.84 3.48
C LYS A 14 22.56 -6.01 2.75
N GLU A 15 23.47 -6.66 2.02
CA GLU A 15 24.52 -5.95 1.27
C GLU A 15 23.94 -5.11 0.14
N LEU A 16 23.01 -5.67 -0.64
CA LEU A 16 22.34 -4.96 -1.72
C LEU A 16 21.50 -3.78 -1.21
N PHE A 17 20.86 -3.92 -0.05
CA PHE A 17 20.12 -2.82 0.57
C PHE A 17 21.03 -1.65 0.94
N ARG A 18 22.24 -1.91 1.45
CA ARG A 18 23.23 -0.85 1.76
C ARG A 18 23.67 -0.06 0.52
N ARG A 19 23.51 -0.62 -0.68
CA ARG A 19 23.82 0.05 -1.94
C ARG A 19 22.67 0.93 -2.45
N LEU A 20 21.47 0.84 -1.86
CA LEU A 20 20.35 1.70 -2.21
C LEU A 20 20.60 3.12 -1.72
N GLN A 21 20.37 4.09 -2.61
CA GLN A 21 20.44 5.52 -2.31
C GLN A 21 19.03 6.10 -2.27
N ASN A 22 18.85 7.24 -1.59
CA ASN A 22 17.58 7.99 -1.57
C ASN A 22 16.38 7.22 -0.99
N VAL A 23 16.62 6.24 -0.11
CA VAL A 23 15.57 5.45 0.56
C VAL A 23 14.56 6.36 1.26
N ASP A 24 15.02 7.40 1.97
CA ASP A 24 14.15 8.33 2.69
C ASP A 24 13.28 9.13 1.73
N ASN A 25 13.82 9.49 0.56
CA ASN A 25 13.07 10.22 -0.46
C ASN A 25 11.94 9.38 -1.04
N VAL A 26 12.18 8.08 -1.30
CA VAL A 26 11.15 7.16 -1.79
C VAL A 26 10.03 7.01 -0.76
N LEU A 27 10.37 6.74 0.51
CA LEU A 27 9.38 6.61 1.58
C LEU A 27 8.59 7.90 1.79
N GLN A 28 9.27 9.05 1.77
CA GLN A 28 8.62 10.36 1.90
C GLN A 28 7.65 10.63 0.74
N ARG A 29 8.06 10.39 -0.51
CA ARG A 29 7.19 10.57 -1.68
C ARG A 29 6.00 9.63 -1.68
N MET A 30 6.20 8.36 -1.32
CA MET A 30 5.10 7.40 -1.16
C MET A 30 4.15 7.81 -0.04
N THR A 31 4.67 8.37 1.05
CA THR A 31 3.82 8.89 2.14
C THR A 31 2.99 10.09 1.67
N ILE A 32 3.58 11.03 0.91
CA ILE A 32 2.85 12.17 0.33
C ILE A 32 1.74 11.68 -0.62
N ILE A 33 2.07 10.73 -1.51
CA ILE A 33 1.08 10.09 -2.41
C ILE A 33 -0.06 9.49 -1.58
N GLY A 34 0.28 8.75 -0.52
CA GLY A 34 -0.69 8.16 0.39
C GLY A 34 -1.63 9.17 1.01
N VAL A 35 -1.09 10.27 1.55
CA VAL A 35 -1.90 11.35 2.15
C VAL A 35 -2.87 11.95 1.14
N ILE A 36 -2.43 12.18 -0.10
CA ILE A 36 -3.29 12.69 -1.18
C ILE A 36 -4.41 11.69 -1.50
N ILE A 37 -4.11 10.40 -1.57
CA ILE A 37 -5.09 9.35 -1.83
C ILE A 37 -6.07 9.23 -0.65
N CYS A 38 -5.62 9.24 0.60
CA CYS A 38 -6.49 9.27 1.78
C CYS A 38 -7.47 10.45 1.74
N PHE A 39 -6.98 11.66 1.42
CA PHE A 39 -7.84 12.82 1.27
C PHE A 39 -8.88 12.64 0.15
N ARG A 40 -8.46 12.06 -0.98
CA ARG A 40 -9.37 11.71 -2.08
C ARG A 40 -10.43 10.72 -1.65
N SER A 41 -10.09 9.68 -0.87
CA SER A 41 -11.07 8.72 -0.34
C SER A 41 -12.12 9.41 0.53
N LEU A 42 -11.71 10.27 1.46
CA LEU A 42 -12.65 11.06 2.27
C LEU A 42 -13.60 11.92 1.41
N ALA A 43 -13.09 12.52 0.34
CA ALA A 43 -13.89 13.31 -0.59
C ALA A 43 -14.86 12.43 -1.41
N GLN A 44 -14.46 11.21 -1.78
CA GLN A 44 -15.29 10.24 -2.49
C GLN A 44 -16.41 9.69 -1.61
N ASP A 45 -16.10 9.34 -0.35
CA ASP A 45 -17.09 8.89 0.63
C ASP A 45 -18.15 9.97 0.86
N SER A 46 -17.70 11.21 1.09
CA SER A 46 -18.60 12.37 1.24
C SER A 46 -19.45 12.62 -0.01
N LEU A 47 -18.89 12.42 -1.20
CA LEU A 47 -19.63 12.53 -2.46
C LEU A 47 -20.70 11.44 -2.57
N SER A 48 -20.35 10.19 -2.25
CA SER A 48 -21.27 9.05 -2.28
C SER A 48 -22.47 9.28 -1.36
N ASP A 49 -22.24 9.79 -0.14
CA ASP A 49 -23.30 10.11 0.81
C ASP A 49 -24.28 11.15 0.25
N VAL A 50 -23.74 12.25 -0.30
CA VAL A 50 -24.56 13.30 -0.91
C VAL A 50 -25.35 12.77 -2.11
N LEU A 51 -24.75 11.94 -2.95
CA LEU A 51 -25.44 11.40 -4.14
C LEU A 51 -26.49 10.35 -3.76
N THR A 52 -26.28 9.61 -2.68
CA THR A 52 -27.27 8.66 -2.14
C THR A 52 -28.57 9.38 -1.77
N ASP A 53 -28.48 10.54 -1.13
CA ASP A 53 -29.65 11.33 -0.77
C ASP A 53 -30.28 12.05 -1.96
N ARG A 54 -29.44 12.57 -2.88
CA ARG A 54 -29.90 13.49 -3.93
C ARG A 54 -30.39 12.80 -5.19
N ILE A 55 -29.77 11.67 -5.56
CA ILE A 55 -30.05 10.93 -6.80
C ILE A 55 -30.10 9.40 -6.57
N PRO A 56 -30.88 8.89 -5.60
CA PRO A 56 -30.85 7.48 -5.18
C PRO A 56 -31.14 6.49 -6.31
N PHE A 57 -32.06 6.81 -7.21
CA PHE A 57 -32.42 5.93 -8.34
C PHE A 57 -31.28 5.80 -9.36
N LEU A 58 -30.61 6.91 -9.69
CA LEU A 58 -29.46 6.88 -10.59
C LEU A 58 -28.30 6.14 -9.93
N LEU A 59 -28.01 6.42 -8.65
CA LEU A 59 -26.96 5.73 -7.91
C LEU A 59 -27.24 4.22 -7.84
N SER A 60 -28.48 3.80 -7.61
CA SER A 60 -28.87 2.39 -7.63
C SER A 60 -28.61 1.73 -8.98
N SER A 61 -28.87 2.42 -10.10
CA SER A 61 -28.55 1.90 -11.43
C SER A 61 -27.03 1.81 -11.68
N VAL A 62 -26.26 2.80 -11.22
CA VAL A 62 -24.79 2.78 -11.30
C VAL A 62 -24.23 1.61 -10.49
N CYS A 63 -24.73 1.41 -9.26
CA CYS A 63 -24.36 0.28 -8.42
C CYS A 63 -24.69 -1.05 -9.10
N ASP A 64 -25.90 -1.23 -9.62
CA ASP A 64 -26.30 -2.46 -10.30
C ASP A 64 -25.40 -2.75 -11.52
N PHE A 65 -25.11 -1.73 -12.33
CA PHE A 65 -24.25 -1.87 -13.49
C PHE A 65 -22.82 -2.27 -13.11
N LYS A 66 -22.28 -1.68 -12.02
CA LYS A 66 -20.95 -2.01 -11.50
C LYS A 66 -20.86 -3.45 -10.98
N HIS A 67 -21.91 -3.97 -10.34
CA HIS A 67 -21.90 -5.34 -9.81
C HIS A 67 -22.00 -6.41 -10.91
N HIS A 68 -22.68 -6.09 -12.02
CA HIS A 68 -23.01 -7.07 -13.06
C HIS A 68 -22.23 -6.86 -14.36
N VAL A 69 -21.03 -6.27 -14.31
CA VAL A 69 -20.21 -6.03 -15.51
C VAL A 69 -19.85 -7.36 -16.17
N PRO A 70 -20.26 -7.61 -17.43
CA PRO A 70 -19.90 -8.81 -18.15
C PRO A 70 -18.39 -8.81 -18.46
N ASN A 71 -17.70 -9.91 -18.14
CA ASN A 71 -16.26 -10.14 -18.31
C ASN A 71 -15.32 -9.45 -17.28
N GLY A 72 -15.82 -8.93 -16.15
CA GLY A 72 -14.99 -8.42 -15.04
C GLY A 72 -14.78 -6.91 -15.04
N ASP A 73 -13.66 -6.45 -14.47
CA ASP A 73 -13.37 -5.02 -14.24
C ASP A 73 -13.21 -4.24 -15.57
N SER A 74 -14.16 -3.36 -15.87
CA SER A 74 -14.11 -2.44 -17.03
C SER A 74 -13.73 -1.03 -16.57
N MET A 75 -12.66 -0.46 -17.14
CA MET A 75 -12.18 0.88 -16.76
C MET A 75 -13.24 1.97 -16.97
N ILE A 76 -14.08 1.83 -18.00
CA ILE A 76 -15.19 2.77 -18.28
C ILE A 76 -16.24 2.69 -17.16
N VAL A 77 -16.52 1.48 -16.68
CA VAL A 77 -17.46 1.28 -15.56
C VAL A 77 -16.87 1.80 -14.26
N SER A 78 -15.58 1.57 -14.04
CA SER A 78 -14.85 2.13 -12.90
C SER A 78 -14.86 3.66 -12.92
N GLU A 79 -14.73 4.29 -14.09
CA GLU A 79 -14.82 5.75 -14.26
C GLU A 79 -16.21 6.28 -13.89
N MET A 80 -17.27 5.63 -14.40
CA MET A 80 -18.65 5.96 -14.03
C MET A 80 -18.89 5.79 -12.52
N ALA A 81 -18.43 4.67 -11.95
CA ALA A 81 -18.58 4.37 -10.54
C ALA A 81 -17.84 5.41 -9.65
N SER A 82 -16.59 5.73 -9.99
CA SER A 82 -15.82 6.75 -9.25
C SER A 82 -16.43 8.15 -9.39
N ALA A 83 -17.01 8.50 -10.54
CA ALA A 83 -17.73 9.77 -10.68
C ALA A 83 -18.97 9.86 -9.76
N ALA A 84 -19.52 8.71 -9.35
CA ALA A 84 -20.61 8.60 -8.39
C ALA A 84 -20.13 8.41 -6.93
N GLY A 85 -18.83 8.58 -6.64
CA GLY A 85 -18.26 8.39 -5.31
C GLY A 85 -18.10 6.93 -4.88
N LEU A 86 -18.36 5.97 -5.77
CA LEU A 86 -18.27 4.55 -5.42
C LEU A 86 -16.81 4.06 -5.46
N PRO A 87 -16.37 3.25 -4.48
CA PRO A 87 -14.99 2.79 -4.40
C PRO A 87 -14.65 1.81 -5.53
N CYS A 88 -13.54 1.99 -6.23
CA CYS A 88 -13.11 1.12 -7.32
C CYS A 88 -11.87 0.31 -6.92
N ARG A 89 -11.77 -0.94 -7.39
CA ARG A 89 -10.59 -1.79 -7.17
C ARG A 89 -9.29 -1.14 -7.66
N VAL A 90 -9.39 -0.45 -8.79
CA VAL A 90 -8.33 0.38 -9.35
C VAL A 90 -8.92 1.75 -9.65
N ASP A 91 -8.24 2.81 -9.21
CA ASP A 91 -8.69 4.18 -9.41
C ASP A 91 -8.50 4.62 -10.89
N PRO A 92 -9.59 4.85 -11.64
CA PRO A 92 -9.51 5.24 -13.05
C PRO A 92 -8.85 6.61 -13.25
N ALA A 93 -9.02 7.55 -12.31
CA ALA A 93 -8.44 8.88 -12.42
C ALA A 93 -6.92 8.83 -12.20
N LEU A 94 -6.46 8.01 -11.26
CA LEU A 94 -5.03 7.77 -11.04
C LEU A 94 -4.39 7.09 -12.27
N VAL A 95 -5.06 6.08 -12.84
CA VAL A 95 -4.61 5.43 -14.08
C VAL A 95 -4.49 6.46 -15.22
N ALA A 96 -5.51 7.30 -15.43
CA ALA A 96 -5.49 8.33 -16.46
C ALA A 96 -4.35 9.34 -16.24
N ALA A 97 -4.16 9.80 -15.00
CA ALA A 97 -3.11 10.74 -14.64
C ALA A 97 -1.71 10.15 -14.91
N LEU A 98 -1.44 8.93 -14.45
CA LEU A 98 -0.13 8.27 -14.65
C LEU A 98 0.11 7.95 -16.13
N ARG A 99 -0.93 7.54 -16.87
CA ARG A 99 -0.83 7.30 -18.32
C ARG A 99 -0.48 8.58 -19.09
N SER A 100 -0.94 9.75 -18.64
CA SER A 100 -0.60 11.04 -19.26
C SER A 100 0.85 11.45 -19.04
N GLN A 101 1.52 10.90 -18.01
CA GLN A 101 2.90 11.19 -17.63
C GLN A 101 3.90 10.22 -18.27
N LYS A 102 3.50 9.54 -19.36
CA LYS A 102 4.31 8.50 -19.98
C LYS A 102 5.70 9.02 -20.34
N SER A 103 6.72 8.33 -19.86
CA SER A 103 8.11 8.74 -20.04
C SER A 103 8.61 8.32 -21.43
N GLU A 104 9.24 9.24 -22.16
CA GLU A 104 9.89 8.96 -23.45
C GLU A 104 11.21 8.17 -23.31
N LEU A 105 11.61 7.81 -22.08
CA LEU A 105 12.94 7.27 -21.76
C LEU A 105 13.23 5.85 -22.28
N GLY A 106 12.27 5.17 -22.92
CA GLY A 106 12.49 3.85 -23.53
C GLY A 106 12.84 2.73 -22.53
N GLU A 107 12.75 2.98 -21.22
CA GLU A 107 12.87 1.97 -20.19
C GLU A 107 11.63 1.06 -20.20
N ASP A 108 11.82 -0.21 -19.84
CA ASP A 108 10.71 -1.13 -19.63
C ASP A 108 9.89 -0.69 -18.40
N GLU A 109 8.81 0.05 -18.65
CA GLU A 109 7.90 0.62 -17.64
C GLU A 109 7.40 -0.44 -16.65
N TYR A 110 7.17 -1.67 -17.13
CA TYR A 110 6.74 -2.78 -16.28
C TYR A 110 7.86 -3.19 -15.30
N THR A 111 9.10 -3.27 -15.78
CA THR A 111 10.26 -3.51 -14.92
C THR A 111 10.42 -2.39 -13.89
N VAL A 112 10.27 -1.13 -14.27
CA VAL A 112 10.36 0.00 -13.33
C VAL A 112 9.26 -0.08 -12.26
N ALA A 113 8.02 -0.39 -12.64
CA ALA A 113 6.91 -0.59 -11.70
C ALA A 113 7.19 -1.75 -10.71
N CYS A 114 7.69 -2.89 -11.20
CA CYS A 114 8.10 -4.00 -10.35
C CYS A 114 9.20 -3.60 -9.36
N LEU A 115 10.23 -2.89 -9.85
CA LEU A 115 11.36 -2.47 -9.01
C LEU A 115 10.97 -1.39 -8.00
N LEU A 116 10.00 -0.53 -8.29
CA LEU A 116 9.43 0.39 -7.33
C LEU A 116 8.80 -0.36 -6.15
N MET A 117 7.99 -1.39 -6.42
CA MET A 117 7.38 -2.22 -5.35
C MET A 117 8.45 -2.90 -4.49
N VAL A 118 9.48 -3.48 -5.11
CA VAL A 118 10.61 -4.08 -4.40
C VAL A 118 11.32 -3.04 -3.54
N PHE A 119 11.57 -1.84 -4.07
CA PHE A 119 12.24 -0.76 -3.35
C PHE A 119 11.43 -0.33 -2.13
N VAL A 120 10.12 -0.10 -2.27
CA VAL A 120 9.26 0.27 -1.14
C VAL A 120 9.24 -0.85 -0.08
N ALA A 121 9.07 -2.11 -0.48
CA ALA A 121 9.00 -3.26 0.43
C ALA A 121 10.25 -3.39 1.32
N VAL A 122 11.45 -3.34 0.73
CA VAL A 122 12.70 -3.47 1.49
C VAL A 122 13.04 -2.22 2.31
N SER A 123 12.38 -1.10 2.03
CA SER A 123 12.61 0.17 2.72
C SER A 123 11.76 0.35 3.98
N LEU A 124 10.64 -0.37 4.12
CA LEU A 124 9.74 -0.26 5.28
C LEU A 124 10.45 -0.43 6.63
N PRO A 125 11.41 -1.36 6.83
CA PRO A 125 12.12 -1.48 8.10
C PRO A 125 12.82 -0.18 8.53
N LYS A 126 13.26 0.67 7.59
CA LYS A 126 13.93 1.94 7.92
C LYS A 126 13.02 2.90 8.69
N LEU A 127 11.71 2.80 8.52
CA LEU A 127 10.72 3.64 9.22
C LEU A 127 10.79 3.47 10.74
N SER A 128 11.22 2.31 11.23
CA SER A 128 11.29 2.01 12.67
C SER A 128 12.29 2.87 13.44
N ARG A 129 13.27 3.45 12.73
CA ARG A 129 14.27 4.38 13.29
C ARG A 129 13.72 5.79 13.51
N ASN A 130 12.70 6.18 12.75
CA ASN A 130 12.16 7.54 12.79
C ASN A 130 11.26 7.71 14.02
N GLU A 131 11.54 8.71 14.84
CA GLU A 131 10.76 9.02 16.05
C GLU A 131 9.27 9.26 15.76
N GLY A 132 8.96 9.84 14.60
CA GLY A 132 7.58 10.11 14.18
C GLY A 132 6.77 8.88 13.76
N SER A 133 7.42 7.71 13.60
CA SER A 133 6.77 6.46 13.19
C SER A 133 6.05 5.73 14.32
N TYR A 134 5.83 6.40 15.45
CA TYR A 134 5.02 5.86 16.53
C TYR A 134 3.53 5.91 16.15
N TYR A 135 2.86 4.77 16.33
CA TYR A 135 1.42 4.62 16.11
C TYR A 135 0.65 5.12 17.33
N LYS A 136 -0.26 6.07 17.11
CA LYS A 136 -1.18 6.61 18.12
C LYS A 136 -2.54 5.96 17.93
N ALA A 137 -3.02 5.25 18.94
CA ALA A 137 -4.33 4.63 18.91
C ALA A 137 -5.47 5.66 18.87
N SER A 138 -5.31 6.84 19.50
CA SER A 138 -6.29 7.94 19.36
C SER A 138 -6.48 8.44 17.92
N LEU A 139 -5.47 8.28 17.06
CA LEU A 139 -5.53 8.66 15.65
C LEU A 139 -5.78 7.45 14.73
N GLU A 140 -5.79 6.24 15.30
CA GLU A 140 -5.72 4.98 14.56
C GLU A 140 -4.62 4.98 13.47
N GLY A 141 -3.51 5.67 13.75
CA GLY A 141 -2.48 5.94 12.75
C GLY A 141 -1.17 6.48 13.33
N HIS A 142 -0.15 6.56 12.48
CA HIS A 142 1.17 7.09 12.84
C HIS A 142 1.27 8.61 12.77
N SER A 143 2.09 9.20 13.63
CA SER A 143 2.26 10.67 13.72
C SER A 143 2.88 11.31 12.48
N ASN A 144 3.64 10.54 11.69
CA ASN A 144 4.27 10.98 10.44
C ASN A 144 3.53 10.49 9.18
N ASN A 145 2.26 10.07 9.31
CA ASN A 145 1.39 9.64 8.22
C ASN A 145 1.84 8.38 7.44
N ILE A 146 2.76 7.57 7.98
CA ILE A 146 3.18 6.35 7.28
C ILE A 146 2.05 5.31 7.17
N HIS A 147 0.99 5.41 7.97
CA HIS A 147 -0.24 4.61 7.78
C HIS A 147 -0.84 4.81 6.38
N CYS A 148 -0.71 6.02 5.80
CA CYS A 148 -1.15 6.31 4.44
C CYS A 148 -0.36 5.55 3.36
N LEU A 149 0.79 4.93 3.69
CA LEU A 149 1.50 4.05 2.75
C LEU A 149 0.63 2.88 2.30
N ALA A 150 -0.32 2.42 3.12
CA ALA A 150 -1.27 1.38 2.73
C ALA A 150 -2.07 1.77 1.48
N GLN A 151 -2.65 2.97 1.49
CA GLN A 151 -3.36 3.54 0.34
C GLN A 151 -2.42 3.78 -0.85
N ALA A 152 -1.21 4.30 -0.59
CA ALA A 152 -0.24 4.57 -1.65
C ALA A 152 0.21 3.31 -2.39
N ILE A 153 0.57 2.25 -1.66
CA ILE A 153 1.07 0.99 -2.22
C ILE A 153 -0.01 0.34 -3.06
N ASN A 154 -1.23 0.19 -2.52
CA ASN A 154 -2.35 -0.41 -3.24
C ASN A 154 -2.77 0.41 -4.46
N GLY A 155 -2.91 1.73 -4.30
CA GLY A 155 -3.32 2.63 -5.39
C GLY A 155 -2.29 2.68 -6.53
N ILE A 156 -1.01 2.85 -6.21
CA ILE A 156 0.07 2.92 -7.22
C ILE A 156 0.29 1.57 -7.90
N ALA A 157 0.30 0.46 -7.15
CA ALA A 157 0.41 -0.87 -7.75
C ALA A 157 -0.77 -1.14 -8.70
N GLY A 158 -2.00 -0.90 -8.24
CA GLY A 158 -3.20 -1.06 -9.06
C GLY A 158 -3.13 -0.25 -10.35
N ALA A 159 -2.73 1.02 -10.27
CA ALA A 159 -2.67 1.89 -11.43
C ALA A 159 -1.53 1.54 -12.40
N LEU A 160 -0.30 1.36 -11.91
CA LEU A 160 0.86 1.06 -12.77
C LEU A 160 0.71 -0.29 -13.49
N PHE A 161 0.34 -1.36 -12.78
CA PHE A 161 0.23 -2.68 -13.40
C PHE A 161 -0.99 -2.79 -14.33
N THR A 162 -2.03 -1.98 -14.11
CA THR A 162 -3.12 -1.81 -15.08
C THR A 162 -2.66 -1.11 -16.36
N ILE A 163 -1.79 -0.09 -16.25
CA ILE A 163 -1.21 0.59 -17.43
C ILE A 163 -0.31 -0.36 -18.23
N CYS A 164 0.48 -1.18 -17.54
CA CYS A 164 1.35 -2.17 -18.20
C CYS A 164 0.57 -3.32 -18.85
N GLY A 165 -0.69 -3.56 -18.49
CA GLY A 165 -1.58 -4.49 -19.18
C GLY A 165 -1.25 -5.98 -19.00
N HIS A 166 -0.46 -6.36 -17.99
CA HIS A 166 -0.07 -7.76 -17.74
C HIS A 166 -1.11 -8.54 -16.92
N GLY A 167 -2.06 -7.86 -16.27
CA GLY A 167 -3.14 -8.51 -15.51
C GLY A 167 -2.70 -9.21 -14.23
N ASP A 168 -1.53 -8.86 -13.70
CA ASP A 168 -0.84 -9.58 -12.61
C ASP A 168 -0.74 -8.75 -11.31
N ILE A 169 -1.64 -7.78 -11.11
CA ILE A 169 -1.65 -6.87 -9.94
C ILE A 169 -1.60 -7.66 -8.64
N GLU A 170 -2.43 -8.69 -8.52
CA GLU A 170 -2.49 -9.57 -7.36
C GLU A 170 -1.16 -10.29 -7.11
N ASP A 171 -0.54 -10.84 -8.16
CA ASP A 171 0.75 -11.52 -8.05
C ASP A 171 1.89 -10.57 -7.65
N ARG A 172 1.85 -9.32 -8.14
CA ARG A 172 2.83 -8.28 -7.77
C ARG A 172 2.63 -7.80 -6.33
N LEU A 173 1.40 -7.67 -5.86
CA LEU A 173 1.12 -7.33 -4.45
C LEU A 173 1.46 -8.50 -3.51
N LYS A 174 1.23 -9.76 -3.92
CA LYS A 174 1.70 -10.95 -3.18
C LYS A 174 3.22 -10.96 -3.03
N GLU A 175 3.95 -10.68 -4.12
CA GLU A 175 5.40 -10.56 -4.11
C GLU A 175 5.86 -9.43 -3.18
N PHE A 176 5.22 -8.26 -3.27
CA PHE A 176 5.47 -7.13 -2.38
C PHE A 176 5.29 -7.53 -0.91
N LEU A 177 4.17 -8.18 -0.58
CA LEU A 177 3.84 -8.56 0.79
C LEU A 177 4.86 -9.55 1.35
N ALA A 178 5.23 -10.58 0.58
CA ALA A 178 6.25 -11.55 0.98
C ALA A 178 7.60 -10.87 1.26
N LEU A 179 8.02 -9.92 0.41
CA LEU A 179 9.26 -9.15 0.59
C LEU A 179 9.21 -8.22 1.81
N ALA A 180 8.09 -7.53 2.00
CA ALA A 180 7.87 -6.63 3.13
C ALA A 180 7.87 -7.40 4.46
N SER A 181 7.10 -8.49 4.54
CA SER A 181 7.05 -9.39 5.69
C SER A 181 8.42 -9.96 6.03
N SER A 182 9.15 -10.48 5.04
CA SER A 182 10.52 -10.99 5.23
C SER A 182 11.48 -9.90 5.75
N SER A 183 11.38 -8.68 5.22
CA SER A 183 12.21 -7.55 5.64
C SER A 183 11.92 -7.11 7.07
N LEU A 184 10.65 -7.09 7.48
CA LEU A 184 10.22 -6.72 8.84
C LEU A 184 10.50 -7.83 9.86
N LEU A 185 10.36 -9.11 9.51
CA LEU A 185 10.74 -10.21 10.40
C LEU A 185 12.24 -10.20 10.72
N ARG A 186 13.08 -9.79 9.76
CA ARG A 186 14.52 -9.61 9.98
C ARG A 186 14.81 -8.47 10.97
N LEU A 187 14.07 -7.36 10.89
CA LEU A 187 14.13 -6.29 11.90
C LEU A 187 13.77 -6.81 13.30
N GLY A 188 12.88 -7.81 13.39
CA GLY A 188 12.56 -8.52 14.63
C GLY A 188 13.74 -9.20 15.32
N GLN A 189 14.77 -9.56 14.56
CA GLN A 189 15.96 -10.25 15.02
C GLN A 189 17.14 -9.29 15.29
N GLU A 190 17.00 -8.00 14.99
CA GLU A 190 18.03 -7.00 15.27
C GLU A 190 18.08 -6.66 16.77
N ASN A 191 19.29 -6.56 17.32
CA ASN A 191 19.54 -6.17 18.71
C ASN A 191 19.80 -4.65 18.88
N ASP A 192 19.89 -3.92 17.78
CA ASP A 192 20.10 -2.48 17.80
C ASP A 192 18.80 -1.78 18.26
N LYS A 193 18.87 -1.14 19.44
CA LYS A 193 17.74 -0.44 20.04
C LYS A 193 17.29 0.78 19.23
N GLU A 194 18.22 1.42 18.51
CA GLU A 194 17.87 2.57 17.67
C GLU A 194 17.17 2.09 16.39
N ALA A 195 17.69 1.01 15.78
CA ALA A 195 17.03 0.35 14.66
C ALA A 195 15.65 -0.20 15.01
N THR A 196 15.43 -0.71 16.21
CA THR A 196 14.17 -1.38 16.59
C THR A 196 13.20 -0.50 17.37
N ARG A 197 13.47 0.81 17.48
CA ARG A 197 12.74 1.73 18.35
C ARG A 197 11.22 1.71 18.17
N ASN A 198 10.73 1.89 16.95
CA ASN A 198 9.30 1.90 16.62
C ASN A 198 8.87 0.63 15.84
N ARG A 199 9.56 -0.50 16.09
CA ARG A 199 9.34 -1.75 15.35
C ARG A 199 7.89 -2.22 15.38
N GLU A 200 7.27 -2.22 16.55
CA GLU A 200 5.88 -2.68 16.72
C GLU A 200 4.91 -1.80 15.92
N SER A 201 5.07 -0.47 15.97
CA SER A 201 4.25 0.45 15.16
C SER A 201 4.41 0.22 13.66
N VAL A 202 5.62 -0.12 13.18
CA VAL A 202 5.87 -0.39 11.77
C VAL A 202 5.29 -1.74 11.33
N TYR A 203 5.22 -2.75 12.21
CA TYR A 203 4.55 -4.02 11.90
C TYR A 203 3.08 -3.83 11.54
N LEU A 204 2.40 -2.88 12.20
CA LEU A 204 1.00 -2.56 11.91
C LEU A 204 0.78 -2.10 10.47
N LEU A 205 1.81 -1.62 9.77
CA LEU A 205 1.68 -1.28 8.34
C LEU A 205 1.29 -2.49 7.49
N LEU A 206 1.75 -3.71 7.82
CA LEU A 206 1.37 -4.90 7.06
C LEU A 206 -0.12 -5.19 7.18
N ASP A 207 -0.67 -5.03 8.39
CA ASP A 207 -2.10 -5.15 8.65
C ASP A 207 -2.89 -4.10 7.86
N LEU A 208 -2.49 -2.83 7.95
CA LEU A 208 -3.13 -1.73 7.22
C LEU A 208 -3.05 -1.92 5.69
N ILE A 209 -1.89 -2.34 5.15
CA ILE A 209 -1.72 -2.60 3.71
C ILE A 209 -2.69 -3.69 3.23
N VAL A 210 -2.88 -4.74 4.03
CA VAL A 210 -3.75 -5.86 3.67
C VAL A 210 -5.22 -5.49 3.83
N GLN A 211 -5.59 -4.76 4.89
CA GLN A 211 -6.98 -4.28 5.07
C GLN A 211 -7.43 -3.33 3.95
N GLU A 212 -6.52 -2.49 3.46
CA GLU A 212 -6.81 -1.55 2.36
C GLU A 212 -6.76 -2.19 0.96
N SER A 213 -6.25 -3.41 0.85
CA SER A 213 -6.06 -4.05 -0.46
C SER A 213 -7.26 -4.89 -0.87
N PRO A 214 -7.84 -4.67 -2.07
CA PRO A 214 -8.81 -5.61 -2.63
C PRO A 214 -8.14 -6.88 -3.21
N PHE A 215 -6.79 -6.95 -3.21
CA PHE A 215 -6.01 -8.04 -3.83
C PHE A 215 -5.29 -8.92 -2.79
N LEU A 216 -5.14 -8.45 -1.55
CA LEU A 216 -4.49 -9.20 -0.48
C LEU A 216 -5.52 -9.67 0.54
N THR A 217 -5.22 -10.78 1.20
CA THR A 217 -6.10 -11.38 2.21
C THR A 217 -5.35 -11.59 3.52
N MET A 218 -6.10 -11.66 4.63
CA MET A 218 -5.53 -11.98 5.94
C MET A 218 -4.91 -13.37 5.98
N ASP A 219 -5.47 -14.35 5.26
CA ASP A 219 -4.88 -15.70 5.16
C ASP A 219 -3.50 -15.68 4.50
N LEU A 220 -3.33 -14.84 3.47
CA LEU A 220 -2.04 -14.63 2.83
C LEU A 220 -1.06 -13.93 3.78
N LEU A 221 -1.52 -12.93 4.54
CA LEU A 221 -0.70 -12.27 5.54
C LEU A 221 -0.21 -13.27 6.59
N GLU A 222 -1.09 -14.09 7.16
CA GLU A 222 -0.74 -15.11 8.16
C GLU A 222 0.32 -16.08 7.64
N SER A 223 0.26 -16.44 6.35
CA SER A 223 1.25 -17.34 5.73
C SER A 223 2.68 -16.80 5.69
N CYS A 224 2.86 -15.47 5.74
CA CYS A 224 4.16 -14.81 5.63
C CYS A 224 4.54 -13.95 6.83
N PHE A 225 3.58 -13.59 7.70
CA PHE A 225 3.76 -12.79 8.90
C PHE A 225 2.73 -13.20 9.97
N PRO A 226 3.15 -13.87 11.06
CA PRO A 226 2.22 -14.37 12.06
C PRO A 226 1.39 -13.27 12.74
N TYR A 227 0.07 -13.41 12.78
CA TYR A 227 -0.85 -12.44 13.39
C TYR A 227 -0.59 -12.23 14.89
N ALA A 228 0.00 -13.22 15.57
CA ALA A 228 0.44 -13.07 16.96
C ALA A 228 1.39 -11.88 17.15
N LEU A 229 2.26 -11.57 16.17
CA LEU A 229 3.14 -10.41 16.21
C LEU A 229 2.36 -9.09 16.09
N LEU A 230 1.36 -9.05 15.21
CA LEU A 230 0.49 -7.88 15.02
C LEU A 230 -0.36 -7.63 16.26
N ARG A 231 -0.98 -8.68 16.82
CA ARG A 231 -1.75 -8.60 18.07
C ARG A 231 -0.91 -8.06 19.22
N ASN A 232 0.32 -8.53 19.37
CA ASN A 232 1.23 -8.05 20.40
C ASN A 232 1.63 -6.58 20.14
N ALA A 233 1.87 -6.21 18.89
CA ALA A 233 2.17 -4.83 18.50
C ALA A 233 0.99 -3.88 18.81
N TYR A 234 -0.24 -4.27 18.47
CA TYR A 234 -1.44 -3.52 18.84
C TYR A 234 -1.56 -3.37 20.36
N HIS A 235 -1.40 -4.46 21.11
CA HIS A 235 -1.45 -4.39 22.57
C HIS A 235 -0.39 -3.44 23.14
N ALA A 236 0.82 -3.41 22.58
CA ALA A 236 1.88 -2.52 23.04
C ALA A 236 1.57 -1.04 22.77
N VAL A 237 1.14 -0.69 21.56
CA VAL A 237 0.85 0.73 21.22
C VAL A 237 -0.37 1.25 21.97
N TYR A 238 -1.41 0.43 22.16
CA TYR A 238 -2.59 0.80 22.95
C TYR A 238 -2.27 0.91 24.44
N ARG A 239 -1.36 0.09 24.96
CA ARG A 239 -0.95 0.19 26.37
C ARG A 239 -0.15 1.46 26.65
N ILE A 240 0.75 1.85 25.75
CA ILE A 240 1.61 3.03 25.93
C ILE A 240 0.80 4.33 25.96
N GLU A 241 -0.30 4.42 25.20
CA GLU A 241 -1.14 5.63 25.18
C GLU A 241 -2.07 5.75 26.40
N ASN A 242 -2.40 4.63 27.06
CA ASN A 242 -3.22 4.62 28.27
C ASN A 242 -2.43 4.89 29.56
N VAL A 243 -1.16 5.32 29.45
CA VAL A 243 -0.25 5.69 30.55
C VAL A 243 0.14 7.15 30.41
#